data_AF-A0A653MYX0-F1
#
_entry.id   AF-A0A653MYX0-F1
#
_cell.length_a   1.000
_cell.length_b   1.000
_cell.length_c   1.000
_cell.angle_alpha   90.00
_cell.angle_beta   90.00
_cell.angle_gamma   90.00
#
_symmetry.space_group_name_H-M   'P 1'
#
loop_
_entity.id
_entity.type
_entity.pdbx_description
1 polymer ?
#
loop_
_entity_poly.entity_id
_entity_poly.type
_entity_poly.pdbx_seq_one_letter_code
_entity_poly.pdbx_strand_id
1 'polypeptide(L)'
;MNLINNSFIKSVEFILKIDNSINLDNLKKWVSDNKKIKSLTIHSFKENKIIQPENFGFGIIVGIKQKINDETHCGVVHHNYFNFLIESFTESQNNNTCLNRKLSIDKEGNIKNCPSMFQSFGNINNTNLEEVLNHKDFKKYWNITKDEIEICKDCEFRHICTDCRAYIEDPKNQYSKPLKCGYNPYTNEWEEWSENPLKQNAIKFYGMKELE
;
A
#
# COMPACT_ATOMS: atom_id res chain seq x y z
N MET A 1 -9.63 19.55 11.36
CA MET A 1 -8.60 20.16 10.51
C MET A 1 -7.77 21.24 11.19
N ASN A 2 -8.26 21.97 12.21
CA ASN A 2 -7.50 23.06 12.86
C ASN A 2 -6.07 22.66 13.28
N LEU A 3 -5.89 21.49 13.90
CA LEU A 3 -4.57 20.96 14.27
C LEU A 3 -3.64 20.79 13.05
N ILE A 4 -4.17 20.23 11.96
CA ILE A 4 -3.41 19.97 10.73
C ILE A 4 -3.08 21.29 10.01
N ASN A 5 -4.06 22.18 9.88
CA ASN A 5 -3.90 23.47 9.19
C ASN A 5 -2.78 24.31 9.81
N ASN A 6 -2.64 24.26 11.14
CA ASN A 6 -1.62 25.01 11.88
C ASN A 6 -0.30 24.24 12.10
N SER A 7 -0.15 23.03 11.54
CA SER A 7 1.07 22.21 11.69
C SER A 7 1.99 22.27 10.47
N PHE A 8 3.17 21.62 10.54
CA PHE A 8 4.07 21.41 9.40
C PHE A 8 3.61 20.29 8.43
N ILE A 9 2.47 19.66 8.69
CA ILE A 9 1.89 18.66 7.77
C ILE A 9 1.64 19.33 6.42
N LYS A 10 2.20 18.75 5.35
CA LYS A 10 2.10 19.25 3.98
C LYS A 10 0.74 18.95 3.34
N SER A 11 0.24 17.73 3.54
CA SER A 11 -1.04 17.28 3.01
C SER A 11 -1.62 16.15 3.84
N VAL A 12 -2.94 15.97 3.74
CA VAL A 12 -3.67 14.84 4.29
C VAL A 12 -4.55 14.23 3.21
N GLU A 13 -4.59 12.91 3.21
CA GLU A 13 -5.44 12.10 2.33
C GLU A 13 -6.43 11.34 3.21
N PHE A 14 -7.70 11.31 2.82
CA PHE A 14 -8.76 10.63 3.55
C PHE A 14 -9.32 9.48 2.72
N ILE A 15 -9.62 8.37 3.39
CA ILE A 15 -10.33 7.23 2.81
C ILE A 15 -11.50 6.93 3.74
N LEU A 16 -12.72 6.97 3.22
CA LEU A 16 -13.96 6.83 3.99
C LEU A 16 -14.88 5.82 3.30
N LYS A 17 -15.61 5.02 4.09
CA LYS A 17 -16.70 4.20 3.57
C LYS A 17 -17.92 5.07 3.31
N ILE A 18 -18.64 4.85 2.21
CA ILE A 18 -19.94 5.51 2.03
C ILE A 18 -20.91 5.11 3.15
N ASP A 19 -21.58 6.10 3.73
CA ASP A 19 -22.65 5.94 4.70
C ASP A 19 -23.79 6.93 4.40
N ASN A 20 -25.00 6.59 4.83
CA ASN A 20 -26.19 7.44 4.62
C ASN A 20 -26.08 8.80 5.31
N SER A 21 -25.22 8.95 6.33
CA SER A 21 -24.97 10.23 6.99
C SER A 21 -24.12 11.19 6.15
N ILE A 22 -23.50 10.71 5.06
CA ILE A 22 -22.59 11.52 4.25
C ILE A 22 -23.38 12.42 3.29
N ASN A 23 -23.40 13.71 3.60
CA ASN A 23 -23.85 14.74 2.66
C ASN A 23 -22.66 15.17 1.77
N LEU A 24 -22.74 14.84 0.48
CA LEU A 24 -21.67 15.12 -0.49
C LEU A 24 -21.39 16.63 -0.65
N ASP A 25 -22.39 17.49 -0.57
CA ASP A 25 -22.18 18.93 -0.76
C ASP A 25 -21.49 19.57 0.45
N ASN A 26 -21.79 19.08 1.66
CA ASN A 26 -21.05 19.45 2.86
C ASN A 26 -19.58 18.97 2.79
N LEU A 27 -19.34 17.75 2.28
CA LEU A 27 -17.98 17.25 2.07
C LEU A 27 -17.21 18.09 1.06
N LYS A 28 -17.81 18.40 -0.10
CA LYS A 28 -17.21 19.26 -1.12
C LYS A 28 -16.79 20.62 -0.55
N LYS A 29 -17.68 21.25 0.22
CA LYS A 29 -17.39 22.51 0.90
C LYS A 29 -16.25 22.35 1.90
N TRP A 30 -16.33 21.34 2.77
CA TRP A 30 -15.29 21.08 3.77
C TRP A 30 -13.91 20.83 3.15
N VAL A 31 -13.82 20.06 2.07
CA VAL A 31 -12.57 19.83 1.34
C VAL A 31 -12.06 21.13 0.71
N SER A 32 -12.96 21.92 0.11
CA SER A 32 -12.61 23.21 -0.51
C SER A 32 -12.08 24.23 0.50
N ASP A 33 -12.64 24.24 1.71
CA ASP A 33 -12.25 25.14 2.81
C ASP A 33 -10.90 24.73 3.44
N ASN A 34 -10.46 23.48 3.25
CA ASN A 34 -9.25 22.94 3.87
C ASN A 34 -8.18 22.58 2.83
N LYS A 35 -7.34 23.56 2.46
CA LYS A 35 -6.34 23.43 1.38
C LYS A 35 -5.25 22.37 1.59
N LYS A 36 -5.08 21.87 2.81
CA LYS A 36 -4.15 20.75 3.08
C LYS A 36 -4.74 19.38 2.77
N ILE A 37 -6.02 19.30 2.43
CA ILE A 37 -6.63 18.03 1.99
C ILE A 37 -6.24 17.81 0.54
N LYS A 38 -5.37 16.84 0.29
CA LYS A 38 -4.94 16.50 -1.06
C LYS A 38 -6.00 15.68 -1.78
N SER A 39 -6.55 14.66 -1.12
CA SER A 39 -7.59 13.80 -1.68
C SER A 39 -8.54 13.27 -0.62
N LEU A 40 -9.77 12.98 -1.03
CA LEU A 40 -10.76 12.23 -0.28
C LEU A 40 -11.33 11.12 -1.17
N THR A 41 -11.11 9.88 -0.77
CA THR A 41 -11.65 8.70 -1.45
C THR A 41 -12.83 8.16 -0.66
N ILE A 42 -13.98 8.04 -1.32
CA ILE A 42 -15.19 7.39 -0.77
C ILE A 42 -15.29 6.00 -1.40
N HIS A 43 -15.05 4.96 -0.60
CA HIS A 43 -15.11 3.58 -1.06
C HIS A 43 -16.49 2.95 -0.83
N SER A 44 -16.72 1.78 -1.45
CA SER A 44 -18.02 1.12 -1.50
C SER A 44 -19.12 1.96 -2.18
N PHE A 45 -18.72 2.86 -3.07
CA PHE A 45 -19.62 3.72 -3.82
C PHE A 45 -20.37 2.93 -4.91
N LYS A 46 -21.43 3.50 -5.48
CA LYS A 46 -22.23 2.82 -6.52
C LYS A 46 -21.42 2.56 -7.80
N GLU A 47 -20.52 3.47 -8.14
CA GLU A 47 -19.74 3.47 -9.37
C GLU A 47 -18.41 4.22 -9.16
N ASN A 48 -17.44 3.99 -10.05
CA ASN A 48 -16.21 4.80 -10.05
C ASN A 48 -16.51 6.18 -10.63
N LYS A 49 -16.31 7.25 -9.87
CA LYS A 49 -16.66 8.61 -10.30
C LYS A 49 -15.83 9.68 -9.61
N ILE A 50 -15.44 10.71 -10.36
CA ILE A 50 -14.93 11.96 -9.80
C ILE A 50 -16.12 12.78 -9.30
N ILE A 51 -16.23 12.96 -7.98
CA ILE A 51 -17.30 13.71 -7.32
C ILE A 51 -16.97 15.21 -7.27
N GLN A 52 -15.69 15.53 -7.09
CA GLN A 52 -15.13 16.87 -7.16
C GLN A 52 -13.74 16.79 -7.81
N PRO A 53 -13.47 17.56 -8.87
CA PRO A 53 -12.14 17.60 -9.47
C PRO A 53 -11.14 18.28 -8.52
N GLU A 54 -9.85 17.98 -8.70
CA GLU A 54 -8.79 18.71 -8.01
C GLU A 54 -8.75 20.20 -8.40
N ASN A 55 -8.20 20.99 -7.50
CA ASN A 55 -7.86 22.38 -7.71
C ASN A 55 -6.38 22.57 -7.35
N PHE A 56 -5.53 22.79 -8.36
CA PHE A 56 -4.07 22.86 -8.24
C PHE A 56 -3.46 21.65 -7.50
N GLY A 57 -3.94 20.43 -7.81
CA GLY A 57 -3.45 19.18 -7.22
C GLY A 57 -3.95 18.86 -5.80
N PHE A 58 -4.94 19.62 -5.31
CA PHE A 58 -5.56 19.40 -3.99
C PHE A 58 -7.08 19.30 -4.08
N GLY A 59 -7.67 18.69 -3.06
CA GLY A 59 -9.11 18.66 -2.83
C GLY A 59 -9.91 17.80 -3.82
N ILE A 60 -9.28 16.83 -4.49
CA ILE A 60 -10.04 15.86 -5.30
C ILE A 60 -10.92 14.99 -4.40
N ILE A 61 -12.16 14.75 -4.82
CA ILE A 61 -13.05 13.76 -4.20
C ILE A 61 -13.40 12.71 -5.24
N VAL A 62 -13.08 11.44 -4.94
CA VAL A 62 -13.38 10.31 -5.81
C VAL A 62 -14.26 9.30 -5.07
N GLY A 63 -15.30 8.82 -5.74
CA GLY A 63 -16.06 7.64 -5.35
C GLY A 63 -15.49 6.42 -6.09
N ILE A 64 -15.22 5.33 -5.35
CA ILE A 64 -14.78 4.06 -5.92
C ILE A 64 -15.75 2.94 -5.54
N LYS A 65 -16.04 2.06 -6.49
CA LYS A 65 -16.90 0.89 -6.28
C LYS A 65 -16.27 -0.12 -5.32
N GLN A 66 -14.95 -0.26 -5.38
CA GLN A 66 -14.19 -1.18 -4.54
C GLN A 66 -14.50 -0.96 -3.06
N LYS A 67 -14.74 -2.04 -2.33
CA LYS A 67 -14.92 -2.02 -0.87
C LYS A 67 -13.57 -2.23 -0.21
N ILE A 68 -13.13 -1.27 0.59
CA ILE A 68 -11.89 -1.40 1.37
C ILE A 68 -12.27 -1.85 2.78
N ASN A 69 -11.83 -3.04 3.18
CA ASN A 69 -12.12 -3.59 4.50
C ASN A 69 -10.93 -3.43 5.46
N ASP A 70 -9.73 -3.71 4.96
CA ASP A 70 -8.51 -3.77 5.76
C ASP A 70 -7.26 -3.70 4.85
N GLU A 71 -6.09 -3.84 5.48
CA GLU A 71 -4.77 -3.80 4.87
C GLU A 71 -4.51 -4.90 3.83
N THR A 72 -5.38 -5.93 3.73
CA THR A 72 -5.28 -6.96 2.69
C THR A 72 -5.46 -6.40 1.29
N HIS A 73 -5.88 -5.15 1.11
CA HIS A 73 -5.96 -4.48 -0.20
C HIS A 73 -4.60 -3.95 -0.69
N CYS A 74 -3.57 -3.91 0.17
CA CYS A 74 -2.24 -3.42 -0.20
C CYS A 74 -1.46 -4.41 -1.09
N GLY A 75 -0.33 -3.98 -1.65
CA GLY A 75 0.64 -4.85 -2.32
C GLY A 75 0.31 -5.21 -3.77
N VAL A 76 -0.75 -4.64 -4.36
CA VAL A 76 -1.08 -4.83 -5.78
C VAL A 76 0.03 -4.24 -6.64
N VAL A 77 0.56 -5.04 -7.56
CA VAL A 77 1.57 -4.61 -8.53
C VAL A 77 0.87 -4.38 -9.86
N HIS A 78 0.96 -3.15 -10.37
CA HIS A 78 0.33 -2.74 -11.62
C HIS A 78 1.21 -1.69 -12.30
N HIS A 79 1.26 -1.69 -13.64
CA HIS A 79 2.12 -0.77 -14.41
C HIS A 79 1.79 0.72 -14.16
N ASN A 80 0.54 1.04 -13.83
CA ASN A 80 0.15 2.41 -13.44
C ASN A 80 0.82 2.91 -12.16
N TYR A 81 1.41 2.02 -11.36
CA TYR A 81 2.15 2.36 -10.14
C TYR A 81 3.67 2.33 -10.34
N PHE A 82 4.15 2.18 -11.57
CA PHE A 82 5.57 2.27 -11.86
C PHE A 82 6.10 3.67 -11.58
N ASN A 83 7.29 3.70 -10.96
CA ASN A 83 7.94 4.92 -10.55
C ASN A 83 9.32 5.00 -11.20
N PHE A 84 9.46 5.95 -12.12
CA PHE A 84 10.66 6.15 -12.93
C PHE A 84 11.61 7.20 -12.35
N LEU A 85 11.32 7.71 -11.15
CA LEU A 85 12.16 8.71 -10.49
C LEU A 85 13.53 8.12 -10.12
N ILE A 86 14.59 8.93 -10.27
CA ILE A 86 15.96 8.51 -10.00
C ILE A 86 16.13 8.05 -8.55
N GLU A 87 15.44 8.68 -7.61
CA GLU A 87 15.42 8.32 -6.20
C GLU A 87 14.81 6.93 -5.99
N SER A 88 13.75 6.60 -6.74
CA SER A 88 13.09 5.29 -6.63
C SER A 88 13.93 4.20 -7.29
N PHE A 89 14.55 4.50 -8.42
CA PHE A 89 15.46 3.61 -9.12
C PHE A 89 16.68 3.28 -8.24
N THR A 90 17.39 4.29 -7.74
CA THR A 90 18.60 4.10 -6.92
C THR A 90 18.31 3.42 -5.58
N GLU A 91 17.15 3.70 -4.98
CA GLU A 91 16.66 2.99 -3.80
C GLU A 91 16.47 1.50 -4.08
N SER A 92 15.85 1.15 -5.21
CA SER A 92 15.57 -0.24 -5.58
C SER A 92 16.81 -1.11 -5.81
N GLN A 93 17.96 -0.50 -6.12
CA GLN A 93 19.22 -1.20 -6.35
C GLN A 93 19.86 -1.69 -5.05
N ASN A 94 19.52 -1.07 -3.92
CA ASN A 94 20.18 -1.32 -2.64
C ASN A 94 19.21 -1.82 -1.56
N ASN A 95 17.93 -1.50 -1.70
CA ASN A 95 16.94 -1.71 -0.65
C ASN A 95 15.59 -2.17 -1.21
N ASN A 96 14.77 -2.68 -0.31
CA ASN A 96 13.37 -2.97 -0.56
C ASN A 96 12.56 -1.67 -0.74
N THR A 97 11.97 -1.49 -1.92
CA THR A 97 11.24 -0.26 -2.28
C THR A 97 9.98 0.01 -1.46
N CYS A 98 9.44 -1.00 -0.76
CA CYS A 98 8.26 -0.84 0.07
C CYS A 98 8.60 -0.65 1.55
N LEU A 99 9.56 -1.39 2.09
CA LEU A 99 9.77 -1.49 3.55
C LEU A 99 10.94 -0.67 4.08
N ASN A 100 11.92 -0.30 3.26
CA ASN A 100 13.10 0.39 3.76
C ASN A 100 12.73 1.71 4.44
N ARG A 101 13.31 1.95 5.63
CA ARG A 101 13.07 3.15 6.46
C ARG A 101 11.60 3.39 6.84
N LYS A 102 10.75 2.36 6.77
CA LYS A 102 9.34 2.46 7.19
C LYS A 102 9.08 1.67 8.47
N LEU A 103 8.21 2.27 9.27
CA LEU A 103 7.59 1.71 10.46
C LEU A 103 6.12 2.04 10.37
N SER A 104 5.27 1.06 10.70
CA SER A 104 3.83 1.23 10.75
C SER A 104 3.30 0.89 12.13
N ILE A 105 2.23 1.57 12.52
CA ILE A 105 1.42 1.21 13.67
C ILE A 105 0.05 0.84 13.09
N ASP A 106 -0.42 -0.39 13.33
CA ASP A 106 -1.71 -0.83 12.80
C ASP A 106 -2.89 -0.32 13.65
N LYS A 107 -4.12 -0.68 13.23
CA LYS A 107 -5.37 -0.24 13.88
C LYS A 107 -5.51 -0.68 15.35
N GLU A 108 -4.75 -1.68 15.78
CA GLU A 108 -4.74 -2.19 17.15
C GLU A 108 -3.56 -1.60 17.97
N GLY A 109 -2.75 -0.74 17.35
CA GLY A 109 -1.56 -0.15 17.96
C GLY A 109 -0.32 -1.02 17.85
N ASN A 110 -0.34 -2.13 17.12
CA ASN A 110 0.82 -2.99 16.98
C ASN A 110 1.87 -2.35 16.07
N ILE A 111 3.14 -2.39 16.49
CA ILE A 111 4.26 -1.84 15.75
C ILE A 111 4.80 -2.90 14.79
N LYS A 112 4.82 -2.57 13.49
CA LYS A 112 5.16 -3.48 12.37
C LYS A 112 6.01 -2.75 11.31
N ASN A 113 6.54 -3.46 10.32
CA ASN A 113 7.17 -2.80 9.16
C ASN A 113 6.14 -2.21 8.17
N CYS A 114 5.01 -2.91 8.03
CA CYS A 114 3.84 -2.54 7.24
C CYS A 114 2.61 -3.12 7.95
N PRO A 115 1.42 -2.49 7.91
CA PRO A 115 0.23 -3.02 8.59
C PRO A 115 -0.09 -4.47 8.22
N SER A 116 0.19 -4.84 6.96
CA SER A 116 0.01 -6.17 6.39
C SER A 116 1.01 -7.23 6.87
N MET A 117 2.04 -6.88 7.63
CA MET A 117 3.05 -7.85 8.11
C MET A 117 2.50 -8.68 9.26
N PHE A 118 2.82 -9.97 9.25
CA PHE A 118 2.40 -10.90 10.31
C PHE A 118 3.10 -10.64 11.65
N GLN A 119 4.41 -10.36 11.62
CA GLN A 119 5.20 -10.13 12.84
C GLN A 119 4.92 -8.73 13.42
N SER A 120 4.54 -8.71 14.70
CA SER A 120 4.52 -7.51 15.54
C SER A 120 5.79 -7.43 16.38
N PHE A 121 6.27 -6.21 16.63
CA PHE A 121 7.42 -5.91 17.47
C PHE A 121 7.03 -5.25 18.80
N GLY A 122 5.74 -5.22 19.12
CA GLY A 122 5.20 -4.62 20.35
C GLY A 122 3.96 -3.77 20.07
N ASN A 123 3.52 -3.02 21.08
CA ASN A 123 2.37 -2.13 20.99
C ASN A 123 2.75 -0.70 21.40
N ILE A 124 2.26 0.30 20.68
CA ILE A 124 2.62 1.72 20.89
C ILE A 124 2.32 2.22 22.31
N ASN A 125 1.36 1.59 23.01
CA ASN A 125 1.00 1.98 24.37
C ASN A 125 2.07 1.64 25.41
N ASN A 126 2.97 0.70 25.14
CA ASN A 126 3.92 0.18 26.13
C ASN A 126 5.31 -0.16 25.58
N THR A 127 5.55 0.04 24.29
CA THR A 127 6.83 -0.32 23.64
C THR A 127 7.54 0.94 23.15
N ASN A 128 8.83 1.07 23.47
CA ASN A 128 9.63 2.18 22.97
C ASN A 128 10.03 1.94 21.51
N LEU A 129 9.84 2.96 20.65
CA LEU A 129 10.16 2.85 19.22
C LEU A 129 11.66 2.63 18.96
N GLU A 130 12.55 3.19 19.80
CA GLU A 130 13.99 3.00 19.68
C GLU A 130 14.38 1.52 19.91
N GLU A 131 13.74 0.86 20.88
CA GLU A 131 13.95 -0.58 21.13
C GLU A 131 13.51 -1.41 19.92
N VAL A 132 12.37 -1.06 19.31
CA VAL A 132 11.90 -1.73 18.09
C VAL A 132 12.88 -1.55 16.93
N LEU A 133 13.39 -0.33 16.72
CA LEU A 133 14.35 -0.03 15.65
C LEU A 133 15.72 -0.72 15.83
N ASN A 134 16.04 -1.08 17.07
CA ASN A 134 17.24 -1.83 17.45
C ASN A 134 17.01 -3.35 17.47
N HIS A 135 15.77 -3.82 17.33
CA HIS A 135 15.47 -5.24 17.25
C HIS A 135 16.09 -5.84 15.97
N LYS A 136 16.85 -6.92 16.13
CA LYS A 136 17.63 -7.56 15.04
C LYS A 136 16.78 -7.90 13.80
N ASP A 137 15.54 -8.36 14.03
CA ASP A 137 14.66 -8.80 12.94
C ASP A 137 13.85 -7.65 12.32
N PHE A 138 13.84 -6.44 12.92
CA PHE A 138 13.01 -5.35 12.40
C PHE A 138 13.47 -4.93 11.01
N LYS A 139 14.78 -4.90 10.76
CA LYS A 139 15.36 -4.50 9.47
C LYS A 139 15.57 -5.69 8.52
N LYS A 140 15.08 -6.89 8.88
CA LYS A 140 15.28 -8.14 8.11
C LYS A 140 14.96 -7.99 6.62
N TYR A 141 13.89 -7.28 6.31
CA TYR A 141 13.40 -7.13 4.93
C TYR A 141 13.92 -5.88 4.21
N TRP A 142 14.62 -4.98 4.90
CA TRP A 142 15.00 -3.67 4.33
C TRP A 142 15.96 -3.79 3.15
N ASN A 143 16.81 -4.82 3.16
CA ASN A 143 17.86 -4.98 2.15
C ASN A 143 17.50 -6.06 1.11
N ILE A 144 16.29 -6.65 1.16
CA ILE A 144 15.86 -7.62 0.13
C ILE A 144 15.47 -6.84 -1.12
N THR A 145 16.36 -6.89 -2.11
CA THR A 145 16.17 -6.24 -3.41
C THR A 145 15.45 -7.16 -4.40
N LYS A 146 14.94 -6.58 -5.50
CA LYS A 146 14.35 -7.40 -6.58
C LYS A 146 15.37 -8.22 -7.36
N ASP A 147 16.67 -7.97 -7.20
CA ASP A 147 17.74 -8.80 -7.77
C ASP A 147 17.88 -10.15 -7.04
N GLU A 148 17.34 -10.27 -5.83
CA GLU A 148 17.33 -11.52 -5.05
C GLU A 148 16.00 -12.29 -5.18
N ILE A 149 14.94 -11.62 -5.64
CA ILE A 149 13.59 -12.17 -5.69
C ILE A 149 13.41 -13.01 -6.96
N GLU A 150 12.94 -14.24 -6.79
CA GLU A 150 12.62 -15.17 -7.88
C GLU A 150 11.68 -14.52 -8.91
N ILE A 151 11.96 -14.75 -10.19
CA ILE A 151 11.30 -14.12 -11.36
C ILE A 151 11.55 -12.61 -11.46
N CYS A 152 11.50 -11.85 -10.36
CA CYS A 152 11.72 -10.41 -10.37
C CYS A 152 13.15 -10.02 -10.75
N LYS A 153 14.15 -10.84 -10.42
CA LYS A 153 15.55 -10.61 -10.78
C LYS A 153 15.79 -10.59 -12.30
N ASP A 154 14.96 -11.31 -13.04
CA ASP A 154 14.99 -11.36 -14.51
C ASP A 154 14.03 -10.35 -15.14
N CYS A 155 13.20 -9.69 -14.33
CA CYS A 155 12.22 -8.72 -14.80
C CYS A 155 12.87 -7.40 -15.20
N GLU A 156 12.51 -6.92 -16.38
CA GLU A 156 12.91 -5.62 -16.93
C GLU A 156 12.36 -4.43 -16.13
N PHE A 157 11.26 -4.62 -15.39
CA PHE A 157 10.64 -3.56 -14.57
C PHE A 157 11.13 -3.54 -13.11
N ARG A 158 12.10 -4.38 -12.74
CA ARG A 158 12.45 -4.61 -11.33
C ARG A 158 12.88 -3.35 -10.57
N HIS A 159 13.46 -2.36 -11.23
CA HIS A 159 13.91 -1.12 -10.59
C HIS A 159 12.89 0.03 -10.62
N ILE A 160 11.74 -0.16 -11.28
CA ILE A 160 10.64 0.82 -11.33
C ILE A 160 9.35 0.30 -10.68
N CYS A 161 9.31 -0.99 -10.37
CA CYS A 161 8.21 -1.67 -9.71
C CYS A 161 8.37 -1.62 -8.19
N THR A 162 7.29 -1.29 -7.48
CA THR A 162 7.26 -1.42 -6.01
C THR A 162 7.17 -2.90 -5.61
N ASP A 163 7.83 -3.28 -4.53
CA ASP A 163 7.81 -4.64 -3.99
C ASP A 163 6.74 -4.84 -2.89
N CYS A 164 6.39 -6.09 -2.60
CA CYS A 164 5.61 -6.45 -1.42
C CYS A 164 6.16 -7.74 -0.80
N ARG A 165 6.69 -7.64 0.43
CA ARG A 165 7.11 -8.81 1.22
C ARG A 165 6.04 -9.31 2.21
N ALA A 166 4.95 -8.55 2.38
CA ALA A 166 3.83 -8.99 3.22
C ALA A 166 3.01 -10.11 2.56
N TYR A 167 2.89 -10.06 1.24
CA TYR A 167 2.11 -11.02 0.44
C TYR A 167 2.96 -11.58 -0.69
N ILE A 168 3.51 -12.77 -0.48
CA ILE A 168 4.40 -13.48 -1.42
C ILE A 168 3.78 -14.81 -1.87
N GLU A 169 4.12 -15.27 -3.07
CA GLU A 169 3.53 -16.47 -3.69
C GLU A 169 3.82 -17.77 -2.93
N ASP A 170 4.99 -17.88 -2.29
CA ASP A 170 5.31 -18.96 -1.36
C ASP A 170 5.61 -18.38 0.03
N PRO A 171 4.68 -18.49 1.00
CA PRO A 171 4.88 -18.02 2.37
C PRO A 171 6.09 -18.62 3.09
N LYS A 172 6.64 -19.74 2.60
CA LYS A 172 7.83 -20.38 3.18
C LYS A 172 9.14 -19.89 2.57
N ASN A 173 9.08 -19.22 1.41
CA ASN A 173 10.23 -18.70 0.71
C ASN A 173 10.20 -17.17 0.65
N GLN A 174 11.00 -16.51 1.50
CA GLN A 174 11.07 -15.05 1.57
C GLN A 174 11.51 -14.36 0.27
N TYR A 175 12.14 -15.11 -0.65
CA TYR A 175 12.59 -14.64 -1.96
C TYR A 175 11.57 -14.93 -3.07
N SER A 176 10.39 -15.48 -2.75
CA SER A 176 9.34 -15.68 -3.74
C SER A 176 8.77 -14.35 -4.24
N LYS A 177 8.22 -14.39 -5.46
CA LYS A 177 7.60 -13.26 -6.14
C LYS A 177 6.42 -12.70 -5.32
N PRO A 178 6.12 -11.38 -5.38
CA PRO A 178 4.91 -10.83 -4.78
C PRO A 178 3.65 -11.51 -5.33
N LEU A 179 2.76 -11.93 -4.42
CA LEU A 179 1.52 -12.63 -4.74
C LEU A 179 0.67 -11.88 -5.77
N LYS A 180 0.57 -10.56 -5.60
CA LYS A 180 -0.33 -9.71 -6.40
C LYS A 180 0.32 -9.11 -7.65
N CYS A 181 1.39 -9.73 -8.14
CA CYS A 181 2.01 -9.37 -9.40
C CYS A 181 1.54 -10.33 -10.51
N GLY A 182 0.73 -9.80 -11.42
CA GLY A 182 0.23 -10.52 -12.59
C GLY A 182 1.21 -10.63 -13.76
N TYR A 183 2.34 -9.92 -13.71
CA TYR A 183 3.26 -9.82 -14.84
C TYR A 183 4.23 -11.00 -14.95
N ASN A 184 4.41 -11.54 -16.16
CA ASN A 184 5.43 -12.55 -16.45
C ASN A 184 6.52 -11.98 -17.40
N PRO A 185 7.77 -11.80 -16.93
CA PRO A 185 8.84 -11.21 -17.75
C PRO A 185 9.37 -12.14 -18.86
N TYR A 186 9.00 -13.42 -18.87
CA TYR A 186 9.44 -14.35 -19.91
C TYR A 186 8.45 -14.42 -21.08
N THR A 187 7.19 -14.03 -20.87
CA THR A 187 6.14 -13.97 -21.91
C THR A 187 5.72 -12.53 -22.24
N ASN A 188 6.06 -11.57 -21.37
CA ASN A 188 5.64 -10.17 -21.42
C ASN A 188 4.12 -9.96 -21.29
N GLU A 189 3.45 -10.87 -20.59
CA GLU A 189 1.99 -10.85 -20.43
C GLU A 189 1.59 -10.50 -18.99
N TRP A 190 0.46 -9.82 -18.87
CA TRP A 190 -0.21 -9.55 -17.60
C TRP A 190 -1.43 -10.47 -17.48
N GLU A 191 -1.51 -11.16 -16.35
CA GLU A 191 -2.68 -11.95 -15.97
C GLU A 191 -3.31 -11.41 -14.69
N GLU A 192 -4.60 -11.66 -14.49
CA GLU A 192 -5.26 -11.35 -13.23
C GLU A 192 -4.71 -12.26 -12.12
N TRP A 193 -4.02 -11.66 -11.14
CA TRP A 193 -3.29 -12.43 -10.12
C TRP A 193 -4.24 -13.18 -9.18
N SER A 194 -5.47 -12.69 -8.98
CA SER A 194 -6.46 -13.32 -8.10
C SER A 194 -7.07 -14.58 -8.71
N GLU A 195 -7.10 -14.69 -10.04
CA GLU A 195 -7.66 -15.82 -10.79
C GLU A 195 -6.63 -16.93 -11.06
N ASN A 196 -5.34 -16.65 -10.88
CA ASN A 196 -4.28 -17.60 -11.21
C ASN A 196 -4.33 -18.86 -10.31
N PRO A 197 -4.44 -20.08 -10.86
CA PRO A 197 -4.56 -21.32 -10.07
C PRO A 197 -3.36 -21.60 -9.16
N LEU A 198 -2.16 -21.19 -9.55
CA LEU A 198 -0.93 -21.42 -8.78
C LEU A 198 -0.89 -20.55 -7.51
N LYS A 199 -1.64 -19.45 -7.49
CA LYS A 199 -1.67 -18.47 -6.39
C LYS A 199 -2.71 -18.76 -5.33
N GLN A 200 -3.64 -19.69 -5.58
CA GLN A 200 -4.78 -19.98 -4.71
C GLN A 200 -4.38 -20.44 -3.31
N ASN A 201 -3.27 -21.19 -3.19
CA ASN A 201 -2.75 -21.61 -1.88
C ASN A 201 -2.30 -20.42 -1.03
N ALA A 202 -1.59 -19.46 -1.63
CA ALA A 202 -1.16 -18.25 -0.95
C ALA A 202 -2.34 -17.32 -0.64
N ILE A 203 -3.28 -17.14 -1.58
CA ILE A 203 -4.52 -16.37 -1.36
C ILE A 203 -5.27 -16.91 -0.14
N LYS A 204 -5.42 -18.25 -0.05
CA LYS A 204 -6.03 -18.90 1.11
C LYS A 204 -5.21 -18.69 2.39
N PHE A 205 -3.88 -18.79 2.32
CA PHE A 205 -2.99 -18.59 3.46
C PHE A 205 -3.14 -17.20 4.07
N TYR A 206 -3.22 -16.15 3.25
CA TYR A 206 -3.38 -14.77 3.71
C TYR A 206 -4.85 -14.36 3.95
N GLY A 207 -5.81 -15.28 3.86
CA GLY A 207 -7.23 -14.98 4.11
C GLY A 207 -7.89 -14.08 3.06
N MET A 208 -7.37 -14.06 1.82
CA MET A 208 -7.75 -13.11 0.78
C MET A 208 -8.91 -13.55 -0.12
N LYS A 209 -9.67 -14.59 0.27
CA LYS A 209 -10.72 -15.17 -0.57
C LYS A 209 -11.90 -14.23 -0.86
N GLU A 210 -12.04 -13.15 -0.08
CA GLU A 210 -13.16 -12.20 -0.16
C GLU A 210 -12.75 -10.84 -0.79
N LEU A 211 -11.60 -10.77 -1.46
CA LEU A 211 -11.12 -9.54 -2.12
C LEU A 211 -11.82 -9.22 -3.46
N GLU A 212 -12.90 -9.94 -3.79
CA GLU A 212 -13.75 -9.73 -4.99
C GLU A 212 -14.70 -8.52 -4.86
#